data_AF-A0A3S2UIG9-F1
#
_entry.id   AF-A0A3S2UIG9-F1
#
_cell.length_a   1.000
_cell.length_b   1.000
_cell.length_c   1.000
_cell.angle_alpha   90.00
_cell.angle_beta   90.00
_cell.angle_gamma   90.00
#
_symmetry.space_group_name_H-M   'P 1'
#
loop_
_entity.id
_entity.type
_entity.pdbx_description
1 polymer ?
#
loop_
_entity_poly.entity_id
_entity_poly.type
_entity_poly.pdbx_seq_one_letter_code
_entity_poly.pdbx_strand_id
1 'polypeptide(L)'
;MARRTLPACHCPLTHRRWQALRFDGESWFLLPRAPGADELPLSAVAVVLDTGSTLWLRVQWHGGRWAWWPGEQHLWLRRGRVAVDWPVLRAALALQRRWLGDARRSSSTPG
;
A
#
# COMPACT_ATOMS: atom_id res chain seq x y z
N MET A 1 19.58 -16.22 -6.85
CA MET A 1 18.78 -15.05 -7.27
C MET A 1 18.79 -14.03 -6.14
N ALA A 2 19.47 -12.89 -6.30
CA ALA A 2 19.48 -11.85 -5.28
C ALA A 2 18.07 -11.23 -5.17
N ARG A 3 17.43 -11.34 -4.01
CA ARG A 3 16.25 -10.51 -3.69
C ARG A 3 16.74 -9.07 -3.70
N ARG A 4 16.38 -8.31 -4.74
CA ARG A 4 16.54 -6.85 -4.75
C ARG A 4 15.61 -6.30 -3.66
N THR A 5 16.15 -6.09 -2.46
CA THR A 5 15.44 -5.39 -1.39
C THR A 5 15.28 -3.94 -1.80
N LEU A 6 14.03 -3.48 -1.88
CA LEU A 6 13.75 -2.08 -2.18
C LEU A 6 14.05 -1.22 -0.94
N PRO A 7 14.53 0.01 -1.11
CA PRO A 7 14.75 0.91 0.01
C PRO A 7 13.41 1.26 0.68
N ALA A 8 13.46 1.41 2.01
CA ALA A 8 12.33 1.92 2.76
C ALA A 8 11.89 3.28 2.22
N CYS A 9 10.57 3.52 2.16
CA CYS A 9 10.01 4.79 1.70
C CYS A 9 8.97 5.33 2.67
N HIS A 10 8.87 6.66 2.71
CA HIS A 10 7.94 7.36 3.58
C HIS A 10 7.21 8.43 2.76
N CYS A 11 5.89 8.26 2.64
CA CYS A 11 5.04 9.08 1.77
C CYS A 11 3.99 9.80 2.62
N PRO A 12 4.09 11.13 2.80
CA PRO A 12 3.06 11.87 3.52
C PRO A 12 1.70 11.79 2.82
N LEU A 13 0.65 11.66 3.61
CA LEU A 13 -0.74 11.53 3.18
C LEU A 13 -1.52 12.80 3.51
N THR A 14 -2.41 13.21 2.62
CA THR A 14 -3.45 14.19 2.95
C THR A 14 -4.69 13.42 3.41
N HIS A 15 -4.67 12.93 4.65
CA HIS A 15 -5.79 12.17 5.23
C HIS A 15 -6.07 12.60 6.68
N ARG A 16 -7.33 12.51 7.11
CA ARG A 16 -7.76 12.97 8.45
C ARG A 16 -7.19 12.14 9.59
N ARG A 17 -7.04 10.83 9.37
CA ARG A 17 -6.59 9.84 10.37
C ARG A 17 -5.12 9.44 10.24
N TRP A 18 -4.59 9.53 9.03
CA TRP A 18 -3.28 8.98 8.66
C TRP A 18 -2.40 10.11 8.16
N GLN A 19 -1.18 10.18 8.67
CA GLN A 19 -0.23 11.22 8.28
C GLN A 19 0.70 10.76 7.15
N ALA A 20 0.97 9.46 7.04
CA ALA A 20 1.87 8.92 6.04
C ALA A 20 1.61 7.44 5.76
N LEU A 21 2.02 7.02 4.57
CA LEU A 21 2.17 5.64 4.14
C LEU A 21 3.67 5.32 4.17
N ARG A 22 4.06 4.31 4.94
CA ARG A 22 5.45 3.86 5.10
C ARG A 22 5.62 2.48 4.49
N PHE A 23 6.74 2.27 3.82
CA PHE A 23 7.24 0.97 3.39
C PHE A 23 8.59 0.76 4.05
N ASP A 24 8.82 -0.37 4.69
CA ASP A 24 10.10 -0.68 5.35
C ASP A 24 11.09 -1.48 4.49
N GLY A 25 10.67 -1.87 3.28
CA GLY A 25 11.43 -2.76 2.39
C GLY A 25 10.73 -4.11 2.16
N GLU A 26 9.76 -4.46 3.01
CA GLU A 26 9.00 -5.71 2.94
C GLU A 26 7.49 -5.47 3.06
N SER A 27 7.06 -4.65 4.02
CA SER A 27 5.66 -4.45 4.38
C SER A 27 5.26 -2.97 4.33
N TRP A 28 3.96 -2.75 4.15
CA TRP A 28 3.37 -1.41 4.15
C TRP A 28 2.64 -1.11 5.45
N PHE A 29 2.73 0.14 5.91
CA PHE A 29 2.13 0.61 7.16
C PHE A 29 1.48 1.98 6.97
N LEU A 30 0.37 2.21 7.67
CA LEU A 30 -0.18 3.56 7.83
C LEU A 30 0.24 4.14 9.17
N LEU A 31 0.86 5.31 9.11
CA LEU A 31 1.23 6.06 10.30
C LEU A 31 0.05 6.92 10.73
N PRO A 32 -0.43 6.77 11.97
CA PRO A 32 -1.52 7.59 12.49
C PRO A 32 -1.06 9.04 12.67
N ARG A 33 -2.02 9.96 12.59
CA ARG A 33 -1.78 11.37 12.88
C ARG A 33 -1.85 11.69 14.38
N ALA A 34 -2.60 10.87 15.14
CA ALA A 34 -2.74 11.04 16.58
C ALA A 34 -1.47 10.57 17.30
N PRO A 35 -0.87 11.41 18.16
CA PRO A 35 0.30 11.00 18.94
C PRO A 35 -0.08 9.86 19.90
N GLY A 36 0.75 8.81 19.96
CA GLY A 36 0.53 7.62 20.80
C GLY A 36 -0.39 6.55 20.20
N ALA A 37 -0.90 6.75 18.98
CA ALA A 37 -1.60 5.70 18.25
C ALA A 37 -0.59 4.77 17.54
N ASP A 38 -0.94 3.49 17.45
CA ASP A 38 -0.09 2.48 16.80
C ASP A 38 -0.12 2.59 15.27
N GLU A 39 1.01 2.26 14.66
CA GLU A 39 1.11 2.05 13.21
C GLU A 39 0.19 0.90 12.80
N LEU A 40 -0.52 1.07 11.69
CA LEU A 40 -1.42 0.05 11.17
C LEU A 40 -0.73 -0.75 10.06
N PRO A 41 -0.35 -2.01 10.28
CA PRO A 41 0.17 -2.87 9.22
C PRO A 41 -0.89 -3.14 8.17
N LEU A 42 -0.50 -3.02 6.90
CA LEU A 42 -1.36 -3.28 5.76
C LEU A 42 -1.13 -4.69 5.25
N SER A 43 -2.21 -5.41 4.98
CA SER A 43 -2.17 -6.72 4.34
C SER A 43 -2.11 -6.63 2.81
N ALA A 44 -2.62 -5.55 2.22
CA ALA A 44 -2.50 -5.29 0.79
C ALA A 44 -2.52 -3.79 0.46
N VAL A 45 -1.79 -3.43 -0.60
CA VAL A 45 -1.81 -2.09 -1.20
C VAL A 45 -1.90 -2.23 -2.71
N ALA A 46 -3.00 -1.76 -3.29
CA ALA A 46 -3.24 -1.79 -4.73
C ALA A 46 -3.31 -0.37 -5.29
N VAL A 47 -2.71 -0.17 -6.47
CA VAL A 47 -2.90 1.06 -7.25
C VAL A 47 -4.16 0.91 -8.08
N VAL A 48 -5.19 1.69 -7.77
CA VAL A 48 -6.46 1.72 -8.49
C VAL A 48 -6.36 2.61 -9.73
N LEU A 49 -5.71 3.77 -9.58
CA LEU A 49 -5.49 4.72 -10.67
C LEU A 49 -4.09 5.35 -10.56
N ASP A 50 -3.42 5.48 -11.70
CA ASP A 50 -2.14 6.17 -11.83
C ASP A 50 -2.24 7.18 -12.98
N THR A 51 -2.08 8.46 -12.65
CA THR A 51 -2.12 9.59 -13.61
C THR A 51 -0.74 10.20 -13.83
N GLY A 52 0.32 9.54 -13.36
CA GLY A 52 1.70 10.03 -13.38
C GLY A 52 2.00 11.08 -12.30
N SER A 53 1.11 12.04 -12.07
CA SER A 53 1.23 13.07 -11.04
C SER A 53 0.52 12.73 -9.72
N THR A 54 -0.47 11.83 -9.80
CA THR A 54 -1.31 11.42 -8.68
C THR A 54 -1.58 9.92 -8.73
N LEU A 55 -1.55 9.25 -7.57
CA LEU A 55 -1.93 7.85 -7.40
C LEU A 55 -3.17 7.74 -6.51
N TRP A 56 -4.12 6.93 -6.94
CA TRP A 56 -5.22 6.46 -6.10
C TRP A 56 -4.90 5.04 -5.63
N LEU A 57 -4.82 4.87 -4.32
CA LEU A 57 -4.50 3.60 -3.69
C LEU A 57 -5.71 3.03 -2.96
N ARG A 58 -5.86 1.72 -3.02
CA ARG A 58 -6.71 0.92 -2.14
C ARG A 58 -5.84 0.14 -1.18
N VAL A 59 -6.02 0.38 0.11
CA VAL A 59 -5.27 -0.26 1.18
C VAL A 59 -6.19 -1.13 2.01
N GLN A 60 -5.69 -2.30 2.39
CA GLN A 60 -6.42 -3.27 3.20
C GLN A 60 -5.59 -3.64 4.43
N TRP A 61 -6.26 -3.90 5.54
CA TRP A 61 -5.63 -4.40 6.76
C TRP A 61 -6.55 -5.43 7.42
N HIS A 62 -5.98 -6.35 8.18
CA HIS A 62 -6.78 -7.19 9.06
C HIS A 62 -7.14 -6.36 10.29
N GLY A 63 -8.44 -6.31 10.61
CA GLY A 63 -8.88 -5.75 11.87
C GLY A 63 -8.17 -6.46 13.03
N GLY A 64 -7.94 -5.74 14.14
CA GLY A 64 -7.32 -6.31 15.34
C GLY A 64 -8.09 -7.52 15.87
N ARG A 65 -7.60 -8.13 16.95
CA ARG A 65 -8.05 -9.40 17.57
C ARG A 65 -9.58 -9.67 17.66
N TRP A 66 -10.42 -8.65 17.50
CA TRP A 66 -11.89 -8.70 17.61
C TRP A 66 -12.66 -8.29 16.33
N ALA A 67 -11.98 -7.87 15.27
CA ALA A 67 -12.62 -7.44 14.03
C ALA A 67 -12.49 -8.54 12.98
N TRP A 68 -13.59 -9.28 12.79
CA TRP A 68 -13.67 -10.44 11.88
C TRP A 68 -13.62 -10.08 10.39
N TRP A 69 -13.57 -8.79 10.06
CA TRP A 69 -13.60 -8.29 8.70
C TRP A 69 -12.34 -7.48 8.40
N PRO A 70 -11.70 -7.70 7.24
CA PRO A 70 -10.62 -6.83 6.80
C PRO A 70 -11.16 -5.42 6.61
N GLY A 71 -10.44 -4.43 7.14
CA GLY A 71 -10.72 -3.03 6.86
C GLY A 71 -10.16 -2.65 5.50
N GLU A 72 -10.88 -1.80 4.78
CA GLU A 72 -10.45 -1.23 3.50
C GLU A 72 -10.55 0.29 3.53
N GLN A 73 -9.57 0.96 2.90
CA GLN A 73 -9.61 2.40 2.71
C GLN A 73 -9.01 2.81 1.37
N HIS A 74 -9.50 3.95 0.88
CA HIS A 74 -8.95 4.62 -0.29
C HIS A 74 -8.10 5.82 0.10
N LEU A 75 -6.95 5.98 -0.56
CA LEU A 75 -5.97 7.03 -0.28
C LEU A 75 -5.50 7.69 -1.57
N TRP A 76 -5.25 8.99 -1.52
CA TRP A 76 -4.69 9.76 -2.62
C TRP A 76 -3.27 10.23 -2.30
N LEU A 77 -2.33 9.94 -3.20
CA LEU A 77 -0.95 10.42 -3.15
C LEU A 77 -0.70 11.39 -4.30
N ARG A 78 -0.12 12.55 -4.01
CA ARG A 78 0.22 13.57 -5.02
C ARG A 78 1.74 13.73 -5.07
N ARG A 79 2.34 13.58 -6.25
CA ARG A 79 3.80 13.65 -6.45
C ARG A 79 4.43 14.88 -5.80
N GLY A 80 3.85 16.07 -6.03
CA GLY A 80 4.38 17.33 -5.50
C GLY A 80 4.35 17.47 -3.97
N ARG A 81 3.70 16.55 -3.24
CA ARG A 81 3.69 16.52 -1.78
C ARG A 81 4.52 15.38 -1.19
N VAL A 82 5.03 14.48 -2.03
CA VAL A 82 5.75 13.29 -1.61
C VAL A 82 7.25 13.57 -1.72
N ALA A 83 7.94 13.53 -0.58
CA ALA A 83 9.37 13.82 -0.49
C ALA A 83 10.26 12.64 -0.96
N VAL A 84 9.69 11.45 -1.17
CA VAL A 84 10.44 10.31 -1.73
C VAL A 84 10.50 10.38 -3.26
N ASP A 85 11.57 9.80 -3.81
CA ASP A 85 11.70 9.54 -5.24
C ASP A 85 10.45 8.79 -5.77
N TRP A 86 9.73 9.48 -6.65
CA TRP A 86 8.45 9.01 -7.19
C TRP A 86 8.58 7.71 -8.01
N PRO A 87 9.60 7.54 -8.88
CA PRO A 87 9.94 6.25 -9.47
C PRO A 87 10.13 5.12 -8.45
N VAL A 88 10.86 5.35 -7.36
CA VAL A 88 11.07 4.34 -6.31
C VAL A 88 9.76 3.90 -5.67
N LEU A 89 8.89 4.86 -5.33
CA LEU A 89 7.55 4.58 -4.81
C LEU A 89 6.73 3.73 -5.78
N ARG A 90 6.73 4.08 -7.07
CA ARG A 90 5.99 3.33 -8.10
C ARG A 90 6.54 1.92 -8.26
N ALA A 91 7.86 1.73 -8.18
CA ALA A 91 8.47 0.40 -8.21
C ALA A 91 8.06 -0.44 -6.99
N ALA A 92 8.02 0.15 -5.80
CA ALA A 92 7.57 -0.52 -4.58
C ALA A 92 6.09 -0.93 -4.66
N LEU A 93 5.24 -0.06 -5.17
CA LEU A 93 3.82 -0.36 -5.38
C LEU A 93 3.60 -1.37 -6.52
N ALA A 94 4.46 -1.39 -7.54
CA ALA A 94 4.38 -2.32 -8.66
C ALA A 94 4.61 -3.78 -8.23
N LEU A 95 5.51 -4.03 -7.27
CA LEU A 95 5.69 -5.38 -6.71
C LEU A 95 4.42 -5.91 -6.04
N GLN A 96 3.56 -5.02 -5.55
CA GLN A 96 2.29 -5.35 -4.89
C GLN A 96 1.08 -5.21 -5.83
N ARG A 97 1.27 -4.90 -7.12
CA ARG A 97 0.18 -4.86 -8.11
C ARG A 97 -0.30 -6.28 -8.40
N ARG A 98 -1.17 -6.80 -7.54
CA ARG A 98 -2.21 -7.72 -7.97
C ARG A 98 -3.24 -6.93 -8.75
N TRP A 99 -3.08 -6.92 -10.08
CA TRP A 99 -4.09 -6.37 -10.98
C TRP A 99 -5.42 -7.05 -10.70
N LEU A 100 -6.49 -6.26 -10.68
CA LEU A 100 -7.89 -6.69 -10.51
C LEU A 100 -8.40 -7.62 -11.64
N GLY A 101 -7.50 -8.14 -12.49
CA GLY A 101 -7.77 -9.08 -13.59
C GLY A 101 -7.06 -10.43 -13.48
N ASP A 102 -6.19 -10.65 -12.49
CA ASP A 102 -5.41 -11.91 -12.36
C ASP A 102 -6.00 -12.88 -11.31
N ALA A 103 -7.30 -12.80 -11.09
CA ALA A 103 -8.04 -13.71 -10.21
C ALA A 103 -8.60 -14.94 -10.96
N ARG A 104 -8.09 -15.28 -12.15
CA ARG A 104 -8.63 -16.43 -12.91
C ARG A 104 -7.58 -17.11 -13.79
N ARG A 105 -6.74 -17.95 -13.18
CA ARG A 105 -6.33 -19.28 -13.69
C ARG A 105 -5.50 -20.03 -12.64
N SER A 106 -6.17 -20.52 -11.61
CA SER A 106 -5.66 -21.62 -10.77
C SER A 106 -6.83 -22.47 -10.31
N SER A 107 -7.50 -23.04 -11.31
CA SER A 107 -8.45 -24.15 -11.24
C SER A 107 -8.73 -24.41 -12.73
N SER A 108 -8.26 -25.46 -13.38
CA SER A 108 -8.40 -26.85 -12.98
C SER A 108 -7.63 -27.71 -13.99
N THR A 109 -6.66 -28.48 -13.52
CA THR A 109 -6.32 -29.77 -14.15
C THR A 109 -6.84 -30.84 -13.20
N PRO A 110 -7.92 -31.54 -13.54
CA PRO A 110 -7.98 -32.97 -13.39
C PRO A 110 -7.68 -33.61 -14.77
N GLY A 111 -7.08 -34.80 -14.72
CA GLY A 111 -6.51 -35.50 -15.87
C GLY A 111 -7.53 -36.12 -16.83
#